data_AF-A0A4Q6BNC8-F1
#
_entry.id   AF-A0A4Q6BNC8-F1
#
_cell.length_a   1.000
_cell.length_b   1.000
_cell.length_c   1.000
_cell.angle_alpha   90.00
_cell.angle_beta   90.00
_cell.angle_gamma   90.00
#
_symmetry.space_group_name_H-M   'P 1'
#
loop_
_entity.id
_entity.type
_entity.pdbx_description
1 polymer ?
#
loop_
_entity_poly.entity_id
_entity_poly.type
_entity_poly.pdbx_seq_one_letter_code
_entity_poly.pdbx_strand_id
1 'polypeptide(L)'
;DGERIGIYGWSYGGYLSLMCLLKAPQAFAAAAAGAPVTDWRLYDTHYTERYLGKPQDNPRGYEEGDVLRFASKLERPLLLMHGMADDNVLFTHSTQLMKVLQDARRPFELMTYPGGKHGLVRNADAGPHALQTLLDFFERTLAVRGIPSSTTTREH
;
A
#
# COMPACT_ATOMS: atom_id res chain seq x y z
N ASP A 1 -5.90 18.70 -12.12
CA ASP A 1 -4.83 18.22 -13.01
C ASP A 1 -4.81 16.71 -12.92
N GLY A 2 -5.02 16.03 -14.05
CA GLY A 2 -5.18 14.58 -14.11
C GLY A 2 -3.87 13.81 -13.84
N GLU A 3 -2.71 14.46 -13.93
CA GLU A 3 -1.41 13.82 -13.70
C GLU A 3 -0.98 13.78 -12.22
N ARG A 4 -1.80 14.30 -11.29
CA ARG A 4 -1.49 14.43 -9.86
C ARG A 4 -2.47 13.68 -8.98
N ILE A 5 -2.84 12.46 -9.39
CA ILE A 5 -3.76 11.62 -8.64
C ILE A 5 -2.96 10.58 -7.85
N GLY A 6 -3.00 10.70 -6.52
CA GLY A 6 -2.54 9.66 -5.60
C GLY A 6 -3.70 8.76 -5.17
N ILE A 7 -3.42 7.48 -4.91
CA ILE A 7 -4.40 6.55 -4.34
C ILE A 7 -3.91 6.00 -3.00
N TYR A 8 -4.78 6.01 -2.01
CA TYR A 8 -4.51 5.45 -0.68
C TYR A 8 -5.68 4.62 -0.19
N GLY A 9 -5.35 3.55 0.53
CA GLY A 9 -6.32 2.74 1.24
C GLY A 9 -5.66 1.85 2.28
N TRP A 10 -6.49 1.38 3.21
CA TRP A 10 -6.10 0.45 4.28
C TRP A 10 -6.82 -0.90 4.09
N SER A 11 -6.18 -2.00 4.44
CA SER A 11 -6.74 -3.35 4.30
C SER A 11 -7.09 -3.66 2.83
N TYR A 12 -8.36 -3.99 2.53
CA TYR A 12 -8.84 -4.13 1.15
C TYR A 12 -8.59 -2.87 0.29
N GLY A 13 -8.67 -1.68 0.90
CA GLY A 13 -8.29 -0.44 0.21
C GLY A 13 -6.81 -0.41 -0.16
N GLY A 14 -5.94 -0.97 0.68
CA GLY A 14 -4.51 -1.11 0.38
C GLY A 14 -4.27 -2.10 -0.77
N TYR A 15 -5.01 -3.20 -0.81
CA TYR A 15 -5.04 -4.11 -1.96
C TYR A 15 -5.42 -3.38 -3.25
N LEU A 16 -6.52 -2.60 -3.24
CA LEU A 16 -6.96 -1.82 -4.40
C LEU A 16 -5.92 -0.77 -4.82
N SER A 17 -5.30 -0.06 -3.86
CA SER A 17 -4.21 0.88 -4.16
C SER A 17 -3.08 0.20 -4.93
N LEU A 18 -2.65 -0.98 -4.50
CA LEU A 18 -1.60 -1.75 -5.19
C LEU A 18 -2.05 -2.18 -6.58
N MET A 19 -3.26 -2.73 -6.72
CA MET A 19 -3.78 -3.20 -8.00
C MET A 19 -3.93 -2.06 -9.00
N CYS A 20 -4.43 -0.90 -8.57
CA CYS A 20 -4.53 0.31 -9.38
C CYS A 20 -3.14 0.78 -9.83
N LEU A 21 -2.18 0.88 -8.91
CA LEU A 21 -0.82 1.35 -9.23
C LEU A 21 -0.12 0.42 -10.24
N LEU A 22 -0.29 -0.89 -10.09
CA LEU A 22 0.41 -1.91 -10.89
C LEU A 22 -0.27 -2.21 -12.23
N LYS A 23 -1.60 -2.09 -12.32
CA LYS A 23 -2.36 -2.37 -13.56
C LYS A 23 -2.71 -1.12 -14.36
N ALA A 24 -2.75 0.05 -13.73
CA ALA A 24 -3.05 1.33 -14.39
C ALA A 24 -2.07 2.45 -13.95
N PRO A 25 -0.75 2.27 -14.13
CA PRO A 25 0.27 3.24 -13.70
C PRO A 25 0.18 4.61 -14.39
N GLN A 26 -0.58 4.72 -15.47
CA GLN A 26 -0.89 5.98 -16.16
C GLN A 26 -2.01 6.79 -15.50
N ALA A 27 -2.86 6.15 -14.69
CA ALA A 27 -3.97 6.82 -14.01
C ALA A 27 -3.59 7.36 -12.62
N PHE A 28 -2.55 6.78 -12.01
CA PHE A 28 -2.12 7.12 -10.65
C PHE A 28 -0.64 7.47 -10.64
N ALA A 29 -0.33 8.66 -10.13
CA ALA A 29 1.03 9.17 -10.04
C ALA A 29 1.82 8.55 -8.87
N ALA A 30 1.13 8.14 -7.80
CA ALA A 30 1.70 7.46 -6.64
C ALA A 30 0.61 6.65 -5.92
N ALA A 31 1.01 5.65 -5.13
CA ALA A 31 0.09 5.00 -4.18
C ALA A 31 0.69 4.81 -2.80
N ALA A 32 -0.20 4.80 -1.81
CA ALA A 32 0.11 4.31 -0.47
C ALA A 32 -0.83 3.15 -0.12
N ALA A 33 -0.26 2.07 0.39
CA ALA A 33 -0.98 0.84 0.74
C ALA A 33 -0.74 0.50 2.20
N GLY A 34 -1.80 0.59 3.01
CA GLY A 34 -1.77 0.25 4.43
C GLY A 34 -2.34 -1.14 4.68
N ALA A 35 -1.62 -1.99 5.43
CA ALA A 35 -1.97 -3.37 5.75
C ALA A 35 -2.63 -4.16 4.58
N PRO A 36 -2.02 -4.18 3.38
CA PRO A 36 -2.69 -4.70 2.20
C PRO A 36 -2.72 -6.23 2.18
N VAL A 37 -3.82 -6.80 1.68
CA VAL A 37 -3.84 -8.19 1.21
C VAL A 37 -3.07 -8.25 -0.11
N THR A 38 -2.04 -9.08 -0.17
CA THR A 38 -1.19 -9.25 -1.37
C THR A 38 -1.35 -10.60 -2.05
N ASP A 39 -1.81 -11.61 -1.33
CA ASP A 39 -2.07 -12.96 -1.81
C ASP A 39 -3.30 -13.52 -1.09
N TRP A 40 -4.40 -13.71 -1.82
CA TRP A 40 -5.66 -14.22 -1.26
C TRP A 40 -5.55 -15.63 -0.66
N ARG A 41 -4.52 -16.41 -1.00
CA ARG A 41 -4.27 -17.73 -0.40
C ARG A 41 -3.79 -17.64 1.04
N LEU A 42 -3.24 -16.50 1.46
CA LEU A 42 -2.77 -16.28 2.83
C LEU A 42 -3.89 -15.77 3.75
N TYR A 43 -5.01 -15.33 3.19
CA TYR A 43 -6.10 -14.73 3.94
C TYR A 43 -7.12 -15.79 4.36
N ASP A 44 -7.82 -15.57 5.49
CA ASP A 44 -8.69 -16.57 6.11
C ASP A 44 -9.62 -17.27 5.10
N THR A 45 -9.65 -18.61 5.18
CA THR A 45 -10.39 -19.46 4.24
C THR A 45 -11.87 -19.10 4.16
N HIS A 46 -12.50 -18.70 5.26
CA HIS A 46 -13.93 -18.42 5.29
C HIS A 46 -14.28 -17.10 4.59
N TYR A 47 -13.45 -16.06 4.74
CA TYR A 47 -13.65 -14.81 4.03
C TYR A 47 -13.34 -14.96 2.54
N THR A 48 -12.20 -15.58 2.22
CA THR A 48 -11.73 -15.69 0.84
C THR A 48 -12.62 -16.60 0.01
N GLU A 49 -13.00 -17.78 0.51
CA GLU A 49 -13.86 -18.71 -0.23
C GLU A 49 -15.27 -18.14 -0.45
N ARG A 50 -15.77 -17.29 0.46
CA ARG A 50 -17.07 -16.63 0.29
C ARG A 50 -17.14 -15.74 -0.94
N TYR A 51 -16.04 -15.08 -1.32
CA TYR A 51 -16.03 -14.12 -2.43
C TYR A 51 -15.29 -14.62 -3.68
N LEU A 52 -14.24 -15.42 -3.51
CA LEU A 52 -13.43 -15.94 -4.61
C LEU A 52 -13.71 -17.42 -4.91
N GLY A 53 -14.45 -18.14 -4.06
CA GLY A 53 -14.56 -19.60 -4.12
C GLY A 53 -13.26 -20.28 -3.70
N LYS A 54 -13.15 -21.60 -3.85
CA LYS A 54 -11.90 -22.31 -3.57
C LYS A 54 -10.86 -22.02 -4.66
N PRO A 55 -9.56 -22.03 -4.35
CA PRO A 55 -8.51 -21.88 -5.36
C PRO A 55 -8.60 -22.90 -6.50
N GLN A 56 -9.09 -24.12 -6.23
CA GLN A 56 -9.29 -25.15 -7.24
C GLN A 56 -10.43 -24.82 -8.22
N ASP A 57 -11.45 -24.11 -7.74
CA ASP A 57 -12.67 -23.79 -8.50
C ASP A 57 -12.55 -22.45 -9.24
N ASN A 58 -11.67 -21.55 -8.78
CA ASN A 58 -11.41 -20.24 -9.40
C ASN A 58 -9.92 -19.89 -9.51
N PRO A 59 -9.09 -20.74 -10.15
CA PRO A 59 -7.64 -20.51 -10.22
C PRO A 59 -7.32 -19.17 -10.89
N ARG A 60 -8.08 -18.79 -11.92
CA ARG A 60 -7.91 -17.53 -12.64
C ARG A 60 -8.18 -16.30 -11.75
N GLY A 61 -9.23 -16.32 -10.91
CA GLY A 61 -9.53 -15.21 -10.00
C GLY A 61 -8.45 -15.01 -8.96
N TYR A 62 -7.91 -16.10 -8.41
CA TYR A 62 -6.77 -16.05 -7.49
C TYR A 62 -5.51 -15.50 -8.17
N GLU A 63 -5.23 -15.90 -9.42
CA GLU A 63 -4.10 -15.34 -10.17
C GLU A 63 -4.30 -13.87 -10.53
N GLU A 64 -5.47 -13.47 -11.01
CA GLU A 64 -5.73 -12.09 -11.42
C GLU A 64 -5.80 -11.12 -10.23
N GLY A 65 -6.12 -11.64 -9.04
CA GLY A 65 -6.15 -10.91 -7.77
C GLY A 65 -4.86 -11.01 -6.94
N ASP A 66 -3.86 -11.78 -7.37
CA ASP A 66 -2.57 -11.88 -6.69
C ASP A 66 -1.68 -10.67 -7.07
N VAL A 67 -1.47 -9.78 -6.11
CA VAL A 67 -0.66 -8.56 -6.29
C VAL A 67 0.79 -8.92 -6.65
N LEU A 68 1.32 -10.00 -6.09
CA LEU A 68 2.72 -10.38 -6.23
C LEU A 68 3.08 -10.68 -7.70
N ARG A 69 2.12 -11.14 -8.49
CA ARG A 69 2.30 -11.38 -9.94
C ARG A 69 2.54 -10.11 -10.75
N PHE A 70 2.09 -8.97 -10.25
CA PHE A 70 2.23 -7.68 -10.92
C PHE A 70 3.31 -6.80 -10.30
N ALA A 71 3.77 -7.10 -9.08
CA ALA A 71 4.69 -6.26 -8.32
C ALA A 71 6.00 -5.90 -9.06
N SER A 72 6.54 -6.80 -9.90
CA SER A 72 7.73 -6.51 -10.71
C SER A 72 7.54 -5.38 -11.74
N LYS A 73 6.29 -5.01 -12.03
CA LYS A 73 5.88 -3.94 -12.94
C LYS A 73 5.73 -2.58 -12.24
N LEU A 74 6.18 -2.45 -10.99
CA LEU A 74 6.09 -1.17 -10.28
C LEU A 74 6.91 -0.08 -11.01
N GLU A 75 6.21 0.95 -11.47
CA GLU A 75 6.77 2.09 -12.22
C GLU A 75 6.60 3.43 -11.50
N ARG A 76 5.74 3.46 -10.48
CA ARG A 76 5.34 4.66 -9.76
C ARG A 76 5.72 4.57 -8.27
N PRO A 77 5.94 5.69 -7.58
CA PRO A 77 6.19 5.70 -6.14
C PRO A 77 5.13 4.92 -5.36
N LEU A 78 5.61 4.10 -4.44
CA LEU A 78 4.80 3.29 -3.54
C LEU A 78 5.27 3.50 -2.10
N LEU A 79 4.34 3.83 -1.22
CA LEU A 79 4.51 3.72 0.23
C LEU A 79 3.76 2.49 0.75
N LEU A 80 4.46 1.57 1.39
CA LEU A 80 3.89 0.43 2.08
C LEU A 80 3.91 0.67 3.59
N MET A 81 2.75 0.54 4.23
CA MET A 81 2.60 0.73 5.68
C MET A 81 1.97 -0.50 6.32
N HIS A 82 2.50 -0.97 7.46
CA HIS A 82 1.92 -2.12 8.14
C HIS A 82 2.28 -2.20 9.63
N GLY A 83 1.32 -2.58 10.46
CA GLY A 83 1.59 -3.04 11.82
C GLY A 83 2.28 -4.42 11.82
N MET A 84 3.35 -4.57 12.59
CA MET A 84 4.10 -5.84 12.63
C MET A 84 3.41 -6.94 13.45
N ALA A 85 2.41 -6.57 14.26
CA ALA A 85 1.61 -7.47 15.08
C ALA A 85 0.15 -7.53 14.60
N ASP A 86 -0.07 -7.31 13.29
CA ASP A 86 -1.39 -7.41 12.67
C ASP A 86 -1.93 -8.85 12.78
N ASP A 87 -3.09 -8.98 13.41
CA ASP A 87 -3.80 -10.22 13.70
C ASP A 87 -4.92 -10.52 12.69
N ASN A 88 -5.10 -9.68 11.67
CA ASN A 88 -6.11 -9.87 10.62
C ASN A 88 -5.49 -10.01 9.23
N VAL A 89 -4.73 -9.01 8.77
CA VAL A 89 -3.90 -9.14 7.57
C VAL A 89 -2.48 -9.35 8.06
N LEU A 90 -2.03 -10.60 8.14
CA LEU A 90 -0.72 -10.89 8.71
C LEU A 90 0.39 -10.13 7.97
N PHE A 91 1.39 -9.65 8.74
CA PHE A 91 2.53 -8.91 8.19
C PHE A 91 3.28 -9.68 7.08
N THR A 92 3.12 -11.01 7.03
CA THR A 92 3.57 -11.88 5.93
C THR A 92 3.19 -11.33 4.55
N HIS A 93 1.99 -10.77 4.39
CA HIS A 93 1.57 -10.14 3.13
C HIS A 93 2.52 -9.04 2.66
N SER A 94 2.92 -8.15 3.57
CA SER A 94 3.89 -7.09 3.27
C SER A 94 5.28 -7.66 3.01
N THR A 95 5.75 -8.62 3.82
CA THR A 95 7.10 -9.18 3.65
C THR A 95 7.26 -9.94 2.32
N GLN A 96 6.22 -10.62 1.83
CA GLN A 96 6.26 -11.24 0.51
C GLN A 96 6.31 -10.21 -0.62
N LEU A 97 5.52 -9.13 -0.52
CA LEU A 97 5.58 -8.03 -1.49
C LEU A 97 6.96 -7.37 -1.50
N MET A 98 7.53 -7.10 -0.32
CA MET A 98 8.88 -6.56 -0.17
C MET A 98 9.91 -7.45 -0.89
N LYS A 99 9.86 -8.77 -0.68
CA LYS A 99 10.75 -9.73 -1.33
C LYS A 99 10.67 -9.64 -2.85
N VAL A 100 9.47 -9.66 -3.42
CA VAL A 100 9.28 -9.59 -4.88
C VAL A 100 9.76 -8.26 -5.46
N LEU A 101 9.47 -7.14 -4.78
CA LEU A 101 9.94 -5.82 -5.21
C LEU A 101 11.47 -5.72 -5.16
N GLN A 102 12.10 -6.22 -4.09
CA GLN A 102 13.56 -6.23 -3.93
C GLN A 102 14.24 -7.12 -4.99
N ASP A 103 13.73 -8.33 -5.22
CA ASP A 103 14.24 -9.22 -6.27
C ASP A 103 14.15 -8.58 -7.66
N ALA A 104 13.07 -7.84 -7.91
CA ALA A 104 12.85 -7.09 -9.15
C ALA A 104 13.60 -5.74 -9.19
N ARG A 105 14.36 -5.39 -8.16
CA ARG A 105 15.07 -4.11 -8.01
C ARG A 105 14.15 -2.89 -8.16
N ARG A 106 12.92 -3.01 -7.67
CA ARG A 106 11.93 -1.92 -7.66
C ARG A 106 11.99 -1.18 -6.31
N PRO A 107 12.30 0.12 -6.31
CA PRO A 107 12.32 0.90 -5.07
C PRO A 107 10.90 1.14 -4.57
N PHE A 108 10.75 1.18 -3.25
CA PHE A 108 9.52 1.52 -2.54
C PHE A 108 9.87 2.10 -1.16
N GLU A 109 8.97 2.89 -0.60
CA GLU A 109 9.06 3.37 0.77
C GLU A 109 8.33 2.40 1.71
N LEU A 110 8.87 2.20 2.91
CA LEU A 110 8.32 1.29 3.91
C LEU A 110 8.20 2.00 5.25
N MET A 111 7.05 1.85 5.91
CA MET A 111 6.85 2.27 7.29
C MET A 111 6.17 1.16 8.09
N THR A 112 6.92 0.55 9.00
CA THR A 112 6.45 -0.52 9.88
C THR A 112 6.24 -0.02 11.29
N TYR A 113 5.22 -0.55 11.96
CA TYR A 113 4.89 -0.17 13.33
C TYR A 113 5.02 -1.39 14.26
N PRO A 114 6.11 -1.49 15.04
CA PRO A 114 6.28 -2.54 16.04
C PRO A 114 5.10 -2.58 17.02
N GLY A 115 4.55 -3.77 17.27
CA GLY A 115 3.36 -3.93 18.13
C GLY A 115 2.05 -3.41 17.54
N GLY A 116 2.08 -2.73 16.39
CA GLY A 116 0.88 -2.25 15.70
C GLY A 116 0.03 -3.41 15.18
N LYS A 117 -1.27 -3.36 15.47
CA LYS A 117 -2.29 -4.31 14.97
C LYS A 117 -3.00 -3.79 13.72
N HIS A 118 -4.02 -4.50 13.24
CA HIS A 118 -4.77 -4.11 12.04
C HIS A 118 -5.40 -2.71 12.10
N GLY A 119 -5.86 -2.31 13.28
CA GLY A 119 -6.45 -0.99 13.54
C GLY A 119 -5.45 0.16 13.71
N LEU A 120 -4.19 -0.01 13.32
CA LEU A 120 -3.07 0.91 13.53
C LEU A 120 -3.39 2.39 13.27
N VAL A 121 -3.99 2.72 12.13
CA VAL A 121 -4.32 4.11 11.77
C VAL A 121 -5.36 4.77 12.69
N ARG A 122 -6.13 3.98 13.45
CA ARG A 122 -7.08 4.47 14.45
C ARG A 122 -6.51 4.47 15.88
N ASN A 123 -5.31 3.93 16.07
CA ASN A 123 -4.64 3.95 17.36
C ASN A 123 -4.18 5.39 17.69
N ALA A 124 -4.40 5.82 18.93
CA ALA A 124 -4.12 7.20 19.35
C ALA A 124 -2.62 7.56 19.33
N ASP A 125 -1.74 6.58 19.52
CA ASP A 125 -0.31 6.80 19.61
C ASP A 125 0.35 6.75 18.22
N ALA A 126 0.14 5.65 17.49
CA ALA A 126 0.80 5.41 16.21
C ALA A 126 0.03 5.99 15.00
N GLY A 127 -1.29 6.21 15.14
CA GLY A 127 -2.15 6.74 14.07
C GLY A 127 -1.74 8.12 13.58
N PRO A 128 -1.46 9.11 14.45
CA PRO A 128 -0.98 10.42 14.03
C PRO A 128 0.32 10.34 13.22
N HIS A 129 1.29 9.53 13.66
CA HIS A 129 2.54 9.32 12.92
C HIS A 129 2.28 8.68 11.54
N ALA A 130 1.36 7.71 11.46
CA ALA A 130 0.95 7.07 10.21
C ALA A 130 0.32 8.04 9.22
N LEU A 131 -0.62 8.86 9.67
CA LEU A 131 -1.26 9.85 8.82
C LEU A 131 -0.28 10.93 8.37
N GLN A 132 0.64 11.39 9.24
CA GLN A 132 1.67 12.35 8.83
C GLN A 132 2.61 11.74 7.79
N THR A 133 3.09 10.50 8.00
CA THR A 133 3.95 9.79 7.03
C THR A 133 3.29 9.69 5.66
N LEU A 134 1.98 9.39 5.64
CA LEU A 134 1.17 9.32 4.42
C LEU A 134 1.09 10.68 3.71
N LEU A 135 0.81 11.74 4.45
CA LEU A 135 0.70 13.10 3.91
C LEU A 135 2.04 13.56 3.34
N ASP A 136 3.13 13.39 4.08
CA ASP A 136 4.48 13.76 3.64
C ASP A 136 4.87 13.02 2.36
N PHE A 137 4.51 11.73 2.25
CA PHE A 137 4.73 10.96 1.04
C PHE A 137 4.01 11.55 -0.17
N PHE A 138 2.72 11.86 -0.04
CA PHE A 138 1.97 12.45 -1.16
C PHE A 138 2.39 13.87 -1.47
N GLU A 139 2.73 14.67 -0.47
CA GLU A 139 3.28 16.01 -0.70
C GLU A 139 4.57 15.92 -1.52
N ARG A 140 5.52 15.05 -1.14
CA ARG A 140 6.76 14.87 -1.91
C ARG A 140 6.55 14.31 -3.31
N THR A 141 5.63 13.36 -3.47
CA THR A 141 5.47 12.61 -4.73
C THR A 141 4.53 13.29 -5.73
N LEU A 142 3.61 14.13 -5.26
CA LEU A 142 2.63 14.83 -6.09
C LEU A 142 2.93 16.35 -6.22
N ALA A 143 3.91 16.88 -5.46
CA ALA A 143 4.32 18.26 -5.60
C ALA A 143 4.89 18.58 -6.99
N VAL A 144 4.63 19.80 -7.44
CA VAL A 144 5.21 20.35 -8.66
C VAL A 144 6.69 20.61 -8.41
N ARG A 145 7.58 19.98 -9.20
CA ARG A 145 8.97 20.44 -9.32
C ARG A 145 8.97 21.85 -9.92
N GLY A 146 8.88 22.88 -9.11
CA GLY A 146 8.96 24.26 -9.60
C GLY A 146 8.45 25.39 -8.72
N ILE A 147 7.80 25.13 -7.57
CA ILE A 147 7.40 26.22 -6.65
C ILE A 147 8.29 26.17 -5.41
N PRO A 148 9.20 27.13 -5.21
CA PRO A 148 9.95 27.24 -3.96
C PRO A 148 8.94 27.42 -2.83
N SER A 149 9.04 26.58 -1.79
CA SER A 149 8.31 26.80 -0.55
C SER A 149 8.60 28.22 -0.06
N SER A 150 7.56 29.06 0.03
CA SER A 150 7.67 30.34 0.70
C SER A 150 7.83 30.05 2.19
N THR A 151 9.08 30.00 2.64
CA THR A 151 9.40 30.04 4.07
C THR A 151 8.90 31.37 4.59
N THR A 152 7.70 31.36 5.17
CA THR A 152 7.21 32.49 5.98
C THR A 152 8.07 32.52 7.23
N THR A 153 9.03 33.44 7.25
CA THR A 153 9.70 33.89 8.46
C THR A 153 8.62 34.30 9.46
N ARG A 154 8.43 33.51 10.52
CA ARG A 154 7.74 34.00 11.72
C ARG A 154 8.79 34.69 12.58
N GLU A 155 8.84 36.02 12.48
CA GLU A 155 9.28 36.84 13.58
C GLU A 155 8.24 36.70 14.72
N HIS A 156 8.69 36.29 15.90
CA HIS A 156 8.36 36.85 17.21
C HIS A 156 9.27 36.24 18.26
#